data_AF-A0A1M5CJY8-F1
#
_entry.id   AF-A0A1M5CJY8-F1
#
_cell.length_a   1.000
_cell.length_b   1.000
_cell.length_c   1.000
_cell.angle_alpha   90.00
_cell.angle_beta   90.00
_cell.angle_gamma   90.00
#
_symmetry.space_group_name_H-M   'P 1'
#
loop_
_entity.id
_entity.type
_entity.pdbx_description
1 polymer ?
#
loop_
_entity_poly.entity_id
_entity_poly.type
_entity_poly.pdbx_seq_one_letter_code
_entity_poly.pdbx_strand_id
1 'polypeptide(L)' 'MYETILFEVNEGVATVTLNRPASLNSINRQMVAELRDALFRVQGDPGVRCMVLTGAGRGFCAGADLRTGVVRRAGF' A
#
# COMPACT_ATOMS: atom_id res chain seq x y z
N MET A 1 -10.67 -7.92 -4.29
CA MET A 1 -9.35 -8.03 -4.94
C MET A 1 -8.80 -6.63 -5.05
N TYR A 2 -7.52 -6.40 -4.77
CA TYR A 2 -6.93 -5.06 -4.83
C TYR A 2 -6.61 -4.66 -6.27
N GLU A 3 -6.68 -3.37 -6.56
CA GLU A 3 -6.37 -2.82 -7.89
C GLU A 3 -5.04 -2.06 -7.90
N THR A 4 -4.70 -1.38 -6.79
CA THR A 4 -3.53 -0.49 -6.71
C THR A 4 -2.40 -1.03 -5.85
N ILE A 5 -2.61 -2.16 -5.17
CA ILE A 5 -1.58 -2.94 -4.49
C ILE A 5 -1.65 -4.40 -4.89
N LEU A 6 -0.54 -5.12 -4.76
CA LEU A 6 -0.50 -6.58 -4.73
C LEU A 6 -0.33 -7.03 -3.28
N PHE A 7 -0.96 -8.15 -2.91
CA PHE A 7 -0.89 -8.70 -1.57
C PHE A 7 -0.68 -10.21 -1.64
N GLU A 8 0.35 -10.69 -0.95
CA GLU A 8 0.66 -12.10 -0.80
C GLU A 8 1.07 -12.41 0.64
N VAL A 9 0.84 -13.64 1.09
CA VAL A 9 1.36 -14.14 2.36
C VAL A 9 2.10 -15.43 2.07
N ASN A 10 3.37 -15.49 2.44
CA ASN A 10 4.22 -16.66 2.26
C ASN A 10 4.98 -16.93 3.57
N GLU A 11 4.85 -18.16 4.09
CA GLU A 11 5.54 -18.62 5.31
C GLU A 11 5.40 -17.67 6.53
N GLY A 12 4.27 -16.97 6.63
CA GLY A 12 3.97 -16.00 7.69
C GLY A 12 4.60 -14.61 7.50
N VAL A 13 5.07 -14.29 6.30
CA VAL A 13 5.43 -12.93 5.89
C VAL A 13 4.38 -12.43 4.91
N ALA A 14 3.73 -11.33 5.24
CA ALA A 14 2.85 -10.63 4.30
C ALA A 14 3.66 -9.65 3.46
N THR A 15 3.60 -9.74 2.14
CA THR A 15 4.23 -8.77 1.24
C THR A 15 3.15 -7.93 0.58
N VAL A 16 3.23 -6.62 0.78
CA VAL A 16 2.41 -5.61 0.11
C VAL A 16 3.27 -4.89 -0.90
N THR A 17 2.91 -4.96 -2.17
CA THR A 17 3.59 -4.24 -3.25
C THR A 17 2.71 -3.11 -3.77
N LEU A 18 3.16 -1.86 -3.65
CA LEU A 18 2.50 -0.72 -4.29
C LEU A 18 2.55 -0.90 -5.82
N ASN A 19 1.40 -0.90 -6.48
CA ASN A 19 1.27 -1.36 -7.87
C ASN A 19 0.73 -0.27 -8.80
N ARG A 20 1.34 0.92 -8.76
CA ARG A 20 1.08 2.01 -9.70
C ARG A 20 2.40 2.49 -10.34
N PRO A 21 3.17 1.61 -11.00
CA PRO A 21 4.52 1.94 -11.46
C PRO A 21 4.56 3.12 -12.47
N ALA A 22 3.51 3.28 -13.27
CA ALA A 22 3.37 4.40 -14.22
C ALA A 22 3.32 5.78 -13.54
N SER A 23 2.92 5.84 -12.26
CA SER A 23 2.93 7.06 -11.44
C SER A 23 3.97 7.02 -10.32
N LEU A 24 5.04 6.21 -10.47
CA LEU A 24 6.06 6.00 -9.44
C LEU A 24 5.44 5.60 -8.09
N ASN A 25 4.37 4.81 -8.13
CA ASN A 25 3.64 4.35 -6.95
C ASN A 25 3.13 5.50 -6.06
N SER A 26 2.79 6.65 -6.64
CA SER A 26 2.11 7.74 -5.91
C SER A 26 0.85 7.22 -5.21
N ILE A 27 0.56 7.72 -4.01
CA ILE A 27 -0.54 7.25 -3.17
C ILE A 27 -1.80 8.03 -3.54
N ASN A 28 -2.79 7.37 -4.13
CA ASN A 28 -4.15 7.90 -4.33
C ASN A 28 -5.10 7.41 -3.21
N ARG A 29 -6.35 7.89 -3.21
CA ARG A 29 -7.32 7.51 -2.17
C ARG A 29 -7.64 6.02 -2.14
N GLN A 30 -7.68 5.39 -3.31
CA GLN A 30 -7.93 3.95 -3.43
C GLN A 30 -6.81 3.15 -2.77
N MET A 31 -5.56 3.48 -3.06
CA MET A 31 -4.40 2.86 -2.44
C MET A 31 -4.38 3.04 -0.91
N VAL A 32 -4.83 4.19 -0.39
CA VAL A 32 -5.00 4.36 1.07
C VAL A 32 -6.03 3.37 1.63
N ALA A 33 -7.18 3.20 0.96
CA ALA A 33 -8.20 2.27 1.40
C ALA A 33 -7.71 0.81 1.35
N GLU A 34 -7.02 0.43 0.28
CA GLU A 34 -6.47 -0.92 0.10
C GLU A 34 -5.34 -1.22 1.10
N LEU A 35 -4.43 -0.27 1.34
CA LEU A 35 -3.38 -0.41 2.36
C LEU A 35 -3.96 -0.55 3.76
N ARG A 36 -5.04 0.16 4.08
CA ARG A 36 -5.74 0.04 5.36
C ARG A 36 -6.38 -1.34 5.51
N ASP A 37 -7.02 -1.84 4.47
CA ASP A 37 -7.60 -3.19 4.46
C ASP A 37 -6.52 -4.27 4.62
N ALA A 38 -5.40 -4.16 3.88
CA ALA A 38 -4.27 -5.08 3.99
C ALA A 38 -3.66 -5.08 5.41
N LEU A 39 -3.52 -3.91 6.04
CA LEU A 39 -3.05 -3.79 7.42
C LEU A 39 -3.98 -4.50 8.41
N PHE A 40 -5.31 -4.33 8.29
CA PHE A 40 -6.26 -5.03 9.15
C PHE A 40 -6.23 -6.54 8.93
N ARG A 41 -6.07 -6.99 7.69
CA ARG A 41 -5.92 -8.41 7.37
C ARG A 41 -4.68 -9.00 8.03
N VAL A 42 -3.54 -8.31 7.96
CA VAL A 42 -2.30 -8.73 8.63
C VAL A 42 -2.46 -8.73 10.15
N GLN A 43 -3.06 -7.68 10.72
CA GLN A 43 -3.28 -7.58 12.16
C GLN A 43 -4.19 -8.71 12.70
N GLY A 44 -5.18 -9.13 11.92
CA GLY A 44 -6.13 -10.17 12.30
C GLY A 44 -5.65 -11.60 12.08
N ASP A 45 -4.50 -11.80 11.42
CA ASP A 45 -3.98 -13.13 11.09
C ASP A 45 -2.81 -13.51 12.00
N PRO A 46 -3.00 -14.39 12.99
CA PRO A 46 -1.94 -14.82 13.90
C PRO A 46 -0.83 -15.63 13.21
N GLY A 47 -1.05 -16.10 11.98
CA GLY A 47 -0.03 -16.77 11.17
C GLY A 47 0.98 -15.78 10.56
N VAL A 48 0.63 -14.50 10.45
CA VAL A 48 1.52 -13.46 9.92
C VAL A 48 2.37 -12.87 11.04
N ARG A 49 3.69 -12.97 10.90
CA ARG A 49 4.68 -12.51 11.88
C ARG A 49 5.28 -11.14 11.54
N CYS A 50 5.29 -10.78 10.26
CA CYS A 50 5.73 -9.46 9.80
C CYS A 50 5.09 -9.10 8.45
N MET A 51 5.14 -7.80 8.13
CA MET A 51 4.73 -7.28 6.84
C MET A 51 5.88 -6.53 6.17
N VAL A 52 6.15 -6.85 4.91
CA VAL A 52 7.04 -6.10 4.02
C VAL A 52 6.19 -5.18 3.16
N LEU A 53 6.57 -3.91 3.09
CA LEU A 53 5.98 -2.93 2.19
C LEU A 53 7.03 -2.52 1.16
N THR A 54 6.75 -2.72 -0.12
CA THR A 54 7.65 -2.41 -1.24
C THR A 54 6.89 -1.81 -2.43
N GLY A 55 7.58 -1.37 -3.49
CA GLY A 55 6.98 -0.79 -4.68
C GLY A 55 7.32 -1.57 -5.94
N ALA A 56 6.35 -1.73 -6.85
CA ALA A 56 6.57 -2.30 -8.16
C ALA A 56 7.37 -1.35 -9.06
N GLY A 57 8.20 -1.91 -9.94
CA GLY A 57 8.97 -1.14 -10.92
C GLY A 57 10.19 -0.45 -10.30
N ARG A 58 10.51 0.75 -10.79
CA ARG A 58 11.83 1.38 -10.57
C ARG A 58 11.98 2.15 -9.24
N GLY A 59 10.99 2.16 -8.37
CA GLY A 59 11.05 2.92 -7.14
C GLY A 59 9.94 2.55 -6.16
N PHE A 60 10.16 2.89 -4.89
CA PHE A 60 9.23 2.59 -3.81
C PHE A 60 7.91 3.37 -3.95
N CYS A 61 7.95 4.69 -3.72
CA CYS A 61 6.78 5.56 -3.72
C CYS A 61 7.20 7.03 -3.90
N ALA A 62 6.52 7.77 -4.77
CA ALA A 62 6.73 9.21 -4.97
C ALA A 62 6.01 10.10 -3.94
N GLY A 63 5.33 9.53 -2.95
CA GLY A 63 4.52 10.25 -1.96
C GLY A 63 3.06 10.41 -2.39
N ALA A 64 2.40 11.45 -1.92
CA ALA A 64 0.98 11.67 -2.18
C ALA A 64 0.71 12.01 -3.66
N ASP A 65 -0.36 11.43 -4.22
CA ASP A 65 -0.83 11.73 -5.56
C ASP A 65 -1.55 13.09 -5.57
N LEU A 66 -0.90 14.11 -6.13
CA LEU A 66 -1.42 15.47 -6.21
C LEU A 66 -2.56 15.62 -7.21
N ARG A 67 -2.73 14.69 -8.17
CA ARG A 67 -3.81 14.74 -9.17
C ARG A 67 -5.13 14.25 -8.58
N THR A 68 -5.07 13.26 -7.69
CA THR A 68 -6.26 12.66 -7.05
C THR A 68 -6.50 13.17 -5.62
N GLY A 69 -5.55 13.90 -5.04
CA GLY A 69 -5.71 14.61 -3.77
C GLY A 69 -5.89 13.67 -2.56
N VAL A 70 -4.77 13.30 -1.93
CA VAL A 70 -4.76 12.47 -0.70
C VAL A 70 -4.40 13.27 0.56
N VAL A 71 -3.72 14.41 0.40
CA VAL A 71 -3.30 15.24 1.53
C VAL A 71 -4.44 16.20 1.90
N ARG A 72 -5.13 15.94 3.01
CA ARG A 72 -5.72 17.04 3.77
C ARG A 72 -4.56 17.79 4.42
N ARG A 73 -4.43 19.10 4.20
CA ARG A 73 -3.53 19.91 5.02
C ARG A 73 -3.90 19.64 6.48
N ALA A 74 -2.96 19.15 7.28
CA ALA A 74 -3.08 19.27 8.72
C ALA A 74 -3.10 20.78 9.00
N GLY A 75 -4.28 21.33 9.29
CA GLY A 75 -4.39 22.65 9.89
C GLY A 75 -3.92 22.52 11.33
N PHE A 76 -2.98 23.38 11.72
CA PHE A 76 -2.83 23.77 13.11
C PHE A 76 -4.04 24.60 13.53
#